data_AF-R7N748-F1
#
_entry.id   AF-R7N748-F1
#
_cell.length_a   1.000
_cell.length_b   1.000
_cell.length_c   1.000
_cell.angle_alpha   90.00
_cell.angle_beta   90.00
_cell.angle_gamma   90.00
#
_symmetry.space_group_name_H-M   'P 1'
#
loop_
_entity.id
_entity.type
_entity.pdbx_description
1 polymer ?
#
loop_
_entity_poly.entity_id
_entity_poly.type
_entity_poly.pdbx_seq_one_letter_code
_entity_poly.pdbx_strand_id
1 'polypeptide(L)'
;MERKRFMISMSEEDVNCFEAGREAAGMNKSAYIRLLIAEHEKRVPGFIKYKDIIKEIADTNTLIKEVILIKGINDADKMVLLERLDIILEHLKKLT
;
A
#
# COMPACT_ATOMS: atom_id res chain seq x y z
N MET A 1 21.78 -7.12 -8.41
CA MET A 1 20.32 -6.94 -8.29
C MET A 1 19.88 -7.51 -6.96
N GLU A 2 19.40 -6.68 -6.04
CA GLU A 2 18.85 -7.15 -4.76
C GLU A 2 17.61 -8.02 -4.99
N ARG A 3 17.54 -9.19 -4.33
CA ARG A 3 16.34 -10.03 -4.35
C ARG A 3 15.29 -9.43 -3.43
N LYS A 4 14.39 -8.62 -3.99
CA LYS A 4 13.20 -8.14 -3.27
C LYS A 4 12.24 -9.32 -3.04
N ARG A 5 11.99 -9.64 -1.77
CA ARG A 5 10.96 -10.61 -1.34
C ARG A 5 9.67 -9.84 -1.09
N PHE A 6 8.56 -10.38 -1.56
CA PHE A 6 7.22 -9.85 -1.31
C PHE A 6 6.42 -10.90 -0.56
N MET A 7 5.63 -10.46 0.41
CA MET A 7 4.72 -11.29 1.18
C MET A 7 3.30 -10.88 0.78
N ILE A 8 2.46 -11.86 0.49
CA ILE A 8 1.07 -11.65 0.07
C ILE A 8 0.22 -12.43 1.06
N SER A 9 -0.70 -11.75 1.72
CA SER A 9 -1.73 -12.36 2.56
C SER A 9 -2.98 -12.59 1.73
N MET A 10 -3.53 -13.79 1.79
CA MET A 10 -4.70 -14.23 1.02
C MET A 10 -5.64 -15.00 1.95
N SER A 11 -6.93 -15.02 1.63
CA SER A 11 -7.87 -15.90 2.32
C SER A 11 -7.57 -17.37 1.98
N GLU A 12 -8.07 -18.29 2.79
CA GLU A 12 -7.92 -19.73 2.53
C GLU A 12 -8.55 -20.13 1.17
N GLU A 13 -9.68 -19.53 0.83
CA GLU A 13 -10.38 -19.70 -0.45
C GLU A 13 -9.51 -19.27 -1.64
N ASP A 14 -8.84 -18.11 -1.52
CA ASP A 14 -7.96 -17.59 -2.56
C ASP A 14 -6.69 -18.44 -2.71
N VAL A 15 -6.15 -18.97 -1.60
CA VAL A 15 -5.02 -19.91 -1.62
C VAL A 15 -5.40 -21.20 -2.34
N ASN A 16 -6.59 -21.74 -2.07
CA ASN A 16 -7.07 -22.95 -2.74
C ASN A 16 -7.28 -22.72 -4.25
N CYS A 17 -7.86 -21.59 -4.63
CA CYS A 17 -7.97 -21.19 -6.04
C CYS A 17 -6.60 -21.07 -6.73
N PHE A 18 -5.64 -20.45 -6.04
CA PHE A 18 -4.28 -20.31 -6.55
C PHE A 18 -3.60 -21.67 -6.78
N GLU A 19 -3.66 -22.58 -5.80
CA GLU A 19 -3.01 -23.89 -5.92
C GLU A 19 -3.67 -24.75 -7.01
N ALA A 20 -5.00 -24.74 -7.12
CA ALA A 20 -5.72 -25.47 -8.17
C ALA A 20 -5.34 -24.98 -9.58
N GLY A 21 -5.29 -23.65 -9.78
CA GLY A 21 -4.86 -23.06 -11.05
C GLY A 21 -3.39 -23.35 -11.37
N ARG A 22 -2.51 -23.30 -10.37
CA ARG A 22 -1.10 -23.64 -10.50
C ARG A 22 -0.91 -25.10 -10.94
N GLU A 23 -1.64 -26.02 -10.33
CA GLU A 23 -1.58 -27.45 -10.63
C GLU A 23 -2.12 -27.75 -12.02
N ALA A 24 -3.23 -27.13 -12.41
CA ALA A 24 -3.79 -27.24 -13.76
C ALA A 24 -2.80 -26.75 -14.83
N ALA A 25 -2.01 -25.71 -14.53
CA ALA A 25 -0.97 -25.19 -15.40
C ALA A 25 0.35 -26.00 -15.36
N GLY A 26 0.48 -26.99 -14.46
CA GLY A 26 1.71 -27.77 -14.28
C GLY A 26 2.92 -26.96 -13.82
N MET A 27 2.70 -25.80 -13.19
CA MET A 27 3.76 -24.85 -12.85
C MET A 27 4.19 -24.92 -11.38
N ASN A 28 5.42 -24.52 -11.10
CA ASN A 28 5.82 -24.22 -9.72
C ASN A 28 5.27 -22.85 -9.27
N LYS A 29 5.15 -22.62 -7.96
CA LYS A 29 4.52 -21.40 -7.40
C LYS A 29 5.12 -20.11 -7.95
N SER A 30 6.46 -20.05 -8.05
CA SER A 30 7.15 -18.85 -8.53
C SER A 30 6.94 -18.56 -10.02
N ALA A 31 6.80 -19.61 -10.84
CA ALA A 31 6.52 -19.48 -12.27
C ALA A 31 5.07 -19.03 -12.47
N TYR A 32 4.14 -19.63 -11.72
CA TYR A 32 2.72 -19.29 -11.82
C TYR A 32 2.42 -17.87 -11.34
N ILE A 33 3.04 -17.41 -10.23
CA ILE A 33 2.93 -16.00 -9.81
C ILE A 33 3.44 -15.04 -10.90
N ARG A 34 4.56 -15.36 -11.56
CA ARG A 34 5.10 -14.54 -12.65
C ARG A 34 4.18 -14.53 -13.87
N LEU A 35 3.55 -15.65 -14.19
CA LEU A 35 2.53 -15.74 -15.24
C LEU A 35 1.35 -14.84 -14.90
N LEU A 36 0.77 -14.96 -13.70
CA LEU A 36 -0.35 -14.12 -13.28
C LEU A 36 0.00 -12.62 -13.31
N ILE A 37 1.22 -12.26 -12.89
CA ILE A 37 1.70 -10.87 -13.00
C ILE A 37 1.81 -10.42 -14.45
N ALA A 38 2.28 -11.27 -15.37
CA ALA A 38 2.43 -10.97 -16.78
C ALA A 38 1.08 -10.91 -17.52
N GLU A 39 0.17 -11.83 -17.24
CA GLU A 39 -1.20 -11.84 -17.80
C GLU A 39 -2.02 -10.65 -17.30
N HIS A 40 -1.74 -10.21 -16.08
CA HIS A 40 -2.34 -9.02 -15.47
C HIS A 40 -1.38 -7.83 -15.45
N GLU A 41 -0.39 -7.76 -16.34
CA GLU A 41 0.65 -6.71 -16.36
C GLU A 41 0.05 -5.31 -16.56
N LYS A 42 -1.14 -5.22 -17.17
CA LYS A 42 -1.92 -3.97 -17.30
C LYS A 42 -2.68 -3.56 -16.02
N ARG A 43 -2.73 -4.42 -15.02
CA ARG A 43 -3.33 -4.19 -13.69
C ARG A 43 -2.28 -4.45 -12.62
N VAL A 44 -1.19 -3.67 -12.64
CA VAL A 44 -0.36 -3.52 -11.44
C VAL A 44 -1.29 -3.02 -10.32
N PRO A 45 -1.47 -3.77 -9.22
CA PRO A 45 -2.33 -3.33 -8.13
C PRO A 45 -1.89 -1.94 -7.65
N GLY A 46 -2.84 -1.03 -7.39
CA GLY A 46 -2.54 0.37 -7.09
C GLY A 46 -1.51 0.55 -5.98
N PHE A 47 -1.55 -0.28 -4.94
CA PHE A 47 -0.59 -0.25 -3.84
C PHE A 47 0.85 -0.63 -4.24
N ILE A 48 1.04 -1.44 -5.30
CA ILE A 48 2.36 -1.73 -5.86
C ILE A 48 2.79 -0.59 -6.78
N LYS A 49 1.88 -0.11 -7.63
CA LYS A 49 2.13 0.96 -8.60
C LYS A 49 2.51 2.28 -7.93
N TYR A 50 1.86 2.60 -6.81
CA TYR A 50 2.02 3.87 -6.10
C TYR A 50 2.74 3.68 -4.76
N LYS A 51 3.48 2.58 -4.57
CA LYS A 51 4.15 2.26 -3.30
C LYS A 51 5.00 3.42 -2.75
N ASP A 52 5.79 4.05 -3.63
CA ASP A 52 6.68 5.14 -3.22
C ASP A 52 5.88 6.41 -2.85
N ILE A 53 4.79 6.70 -3.58
CA ILE A 53 3.88 7.82 -3.28
C ILE A 53 3.16 7.59 -1.95
N ILE A 54 2.67 6.37 -1.70
CA ILE A 54 2.01 5.99 -0.44
C ILE A 54 2.99 6.16 0.73
N LYS A 55 4.25 5.78 0.54
CA LYS A 55 5.30 5.95 1.55
C LYS A 55 5.58 7.42 1.82
N GLU A 56 5.79 8.23 0.79
CA GLU A 56 6.01 9.67 0.92
C GLU A 56 4.83 10.39 1.62
N ILE A 57 3.58 9.98 1.35
CA ILE A 57 2.40 10.51 2.03
C ILE A 57 2.41 10.14 3.53
N ALA A 58 2.76 8.90 3.87
CA ALA A 58 2.84 8.44 5.25
C ALA A 58 3.96 9.15 6.03
N ASP A 59 5.12 9.32 5.40
CA ASP A 59 6.27 10.03 5.98
C ASP A 59 5.93 11.52 6.18
N THR A 60 5.29 12.16 5.18
CA THR A 60 4.81 13.55 5.27
C THR A 60 3.79 13.74 6.41
N ASN A 61 2.84 12.81 6.54
CA ASN A 61 1.86 12.84 7.63
C ASN A 61 2.53 12.80 9.01
N THR A 62 3.56 11.97 9.15
CA THR A 62 4.32 11.83 10.38
C THR A 62 5.06 13.12 10.71
N LEU A 63 5.76 13.71 9.73
CA LEU A 63 6.47 14.98 9.90
C LEU A 63 5.53 16.12 10.28
N ILE A 64 4.34 16.20 9.68
CA ILE A 64 3.37 17.25 10.02
C ILE A 64 2.86 17.08 11.46
N LYS A 65 2.58 15.85 11.89
CA LYS A 65 2.18 15.57 13.28
C LYS A 65 3.30 15.94 14.26
N GLU A 66 4.55 15.64 13.94
CA GLU A 66 5.70 16.06 14.73
C GLU A 66 5.78 17.58 14.87
N VAL A 67 5.60 18.33 13.79
CA VAL A 67 5.58 19.81 13.79
C VAL A 67 4.47 20.37 14.67
N ILE A 68 3.26 19.80 14.59
CA ILE A 68 2.11 20.23 15.39
C ILE A 68 2.37 20.00 16.90
N LEU A 69 3.12 18.96 17.25
CA LEU A 69 3.44 18.60 18.63
C LEU A 69 4.60 19.42 19.24
N ILE A 70 5.32 20.22 18.44
CA ILE A 70 6.39 21.10 18.93
C ILE A 70 5.80 22.18 19.87
N LYS A 71 6.51 22.47 20.97
CA LYS A 71 6.17 23.55 21.89
C LYS A 71 6.24 24.90 21.16
N GLY A 72 5.12 25.61 21.10
CA GLY A 72 5.02 26.93 20.46
C GLY A 72 3.67 27.19 19.80
N ILE A 73 2.91 26.14 19.49
CA ILE A 73 1.55 26.22 18.98
C ILE A 73 0.56 26.02 20.15
N ASN A 74 -0.46 26.87 20.26
CA ASN A 74 -1.49 26.71 21.28
C ASN A 74 -2.38 25.50 20.97
N ASP A 75 -3.08 24.96 21.97
CA ASP A 75 -3.80 23.71 21.80
C ASP A 75 -5.03 23.81 20.87
N ALA A 76 -5.62 25.00 20.73
CA ALA A 76 -6.72 25.24 19.78
C ALA A 76 -6.21 25.19 18.33
N ASP A 77 -5.06 25.83 18.05
CA ASP A 77 -4.42 25.84 16.73
C ASP A 77 -3.92 24.44 16.35
N LYS A 78 -3.42 23.66 17.32
CA LYS A 78 -3.07 22.25 17.10
C LYS A 78 -4.28 21.42 16.67
N MET A 79 -5.43 21.62 17.32
CA MET A 79 -6.66 20.91 16.96
C MET A 79 -7.07 21.23 15.53
N VAL A 80 -7.09 22.50 15.15
CA VAL A 80 -7.43 22.93 13.78
C VAL A 80 -6.46 22.34 12.74
N LEU A 81 -5.17 22.28 13.05
CA LEU A 81 -4.17 21.70 12.17
C LEU A 81 -4.34 20.19 11.99
N LEU A 82 -4.66 19.46 13.07
CA LEU A 82 -4.94 18.02 13.01
C LEU A 82 -6.19 17.71 12.18
N GLU A 83 -7.28 18.45 12.39
CA GLU A 83 -8.51 18.27 11.60
C GLU A 83 -8.28 18.53 10.10
N ARG A 84 -7.54 19.58 9.75
CA ARG A 84 -7.18 19.86 8.35
C ARG A 84 -6.29 18.78 7.76
N LEU A 85 -5.38 18.21 8.55
CA LEU A 85 -4.54 17.10 8.13
C LEU A 85 -5.38 15.85 7.82
N ASP A 86 -6.34 15.53 8.68
CA ASP A 86 -7.22 14.38 8.49
C ASP A 86 -8.09 14.53 7.23
N ILE A 87 -8.60 15.74 6.94
CA ILE A 87 -9.32 16.04 5.69
C ILE A 87 -8.42 15.80 4.46
N ILE A 88 -7.16 16.24 4.50
CA ILE A 88 -6.20 16.03 3.41
C ILE A 88 -5.92 14.53 3.21
N LEU A 89 -5.74 13.79 4.30
CA LEU A 89 -5.53 12.33 4.25
C LEU A 89 -6.75 11.60 3.67
N GLU A 90 -7.96 12.00 4.06
CA GLU A 90 -9.21 11.46 3.49
C GLU A 90 -9.32 11.73 1.98
N HIS A 91 -8.91 12.91 1.51
CA HIS A 91 -8.86 13.19 0.08
C HIS A 91 -7.80 12.36 -0.66
N LEU A 92 -6.63 12.15 -0.05
CA LEU A 92 -5.57 11.34 -0.64
C LEU A 92 -5.96 9.85 -0.74
N LYS A 93 -6.65 9.30 0.26
CA LYS A 93 -7.19 7.92 0.21
C LYS A 93 -8.17 7.70 -0.95
N LYS A 94 -8.89 8.74 -1.38
CA LYS A 94 -9.84 8.65 -2.51
C LYS A 94 -9.15 8.65 -3.88
N LEU A 95 -7.87 9.03 -3.93
CA LEU A 95 -7.06 9.11 -5.16
C LEU A 95 -6.26 7.83 -5.44
N THR A 96 -6.08 6.97 -4.43
CA THR A 96 -5.40 5.67 -4.50
C THR A 96 -6.39 4.52 -4.63
#